data_AF-A0A163E1C2-F1
#
_entry.id   AF-A0A163E1C2-F1
#
_cell.length_a   1.000
_cell.length_b   1.000
_cell.length_c   1.000
_cell.angle_alpha   90.00
_cell.angle_beta   90.00
_cell.angle_gamma   90.00
#
_symmetry.space_group_name_H-M   'P 1'
#
loop_
_entity.id
_entity.type
_entity.pdbx_description
1 polymer ?
#
loop_
_entity_poly.entity_id
_entity_poly.type
_entity_poly.pdbx_seq_one_letter_code
_entity_poly.pdbx_strand_id
1 'polypeptide(L)'
;MAPSGIEKRNIEADELIEVNSSGNVIQGEGRASAETDMHLKIIEQTNAKAVLHTHSITATWLSNHYKNTGKLTIEGWEMLKGLQGINSHSTSITLPILLNNQNLAKLSQAAGEMVNDAPYGLLVAGHGLYAWGGSLNEAKRHVEILEFLLELCWREQLIVSQKS
;
A
#
# COMPACT_ATOMS: atom_id res chain seq x y z
N MET A 1 7.60 -3.19 14.22
CA MET A 1 6.79 -3.89 13.19
C MET A 1 5.93 -4.93 13.89
N ALA A 2 4.80 -5.29 13.30
CA ALA A 2 4.00 -6.42 13.79
C ALA A 2 4.74 -7.74 13.52
N PRO A 3 4.92 -8.62 14.52
CA PRO A 3 5.52 -9.93 14.31
C PRO A 3 4.66 -10.81 13.38
N SER A 4 5.33 -11.76 12.72
CA SER A 4 4.64 -12.75 11.89
C SER A 4 3.68 -13.61 12.72
N GLY A 5 2.47 -13.84 12.19
CA GLY A 5 1.50 -14.78 12.77
C GLY A 5 0.63 -14.22 13.91
N ILE A 6 0.76 -12.94 14.25
CA ILE A 6 -0.10 -12.26 15.22
C ILE A 6 -1.29 -11.61 14.51
N GLU A 7 -2.47 -11.69 15.12
CA GLU A 7 -3.65 -10.95 14.66
C GLU A 7 -3.41 -9.45 14.81
N LYS A 8 -3.15 -8.78 13.68
CA LYS A 8 -2.80 -7.34 13.64
C LYS A 8 -3.86 -6.38 14.16
N ARG A 9 -5.08 -6.87 14.45
CA ARG A 9 -6.19 -6.05 14.95
C ARG A 9 -6.01 -5.63 16.41
N ASN A 10 -5.34 -6.45 17.22
CA ASN A 10 -5.10 -6.21 18.64
C ASN A 10 -3.63 -6.51 18.95
N ILE A 11 -2.74 -5.65 18.46
CA ILE A 11 -1.32 -5.70 18.82
C ILE A 11 -1.06 -4.64 19.88
N GLU A 12 -0.58 -5.07 21.04
CA GLU A 12 -0.10 -4.18 22.08
C GLU A 12 1.31 -3.68 21.74
N ALA A 13 1.68 -2.53 22.30
CA ALA A 13 2.94 -1.88 21.94
C ALA A 13 4.18 -2.72 22.29
N ASP A 14 4.09 -3.56 23.32
CA ASP A 14 5.13 -4.49 23.77
C ASP A 14 5.26 -5.75 22.90
N GLU A 15 4.25 -6.03 22.06
CA GLU A 15 4.29 -7.13 21.08
C GLU A 15 4.99 -6.71 19.77
N LEU A 16 5.44 -5.45 19.65
CA LEU A 16 6.15 -4.99 18.47
C LEU A 16 7.63 -5.42 18.48
N ILE A 17 8.12 -5.84 17.31
CA ILE A 17 9.55 -6.09 17.08
C ILE A 17 10.24 -4.88 16.45
N GLU A 18 11.49 -4.65 16.82
CA GLU A 18 12.40 -3.76 16.10
C GLU A 18 13.26 -4.59 15.15
N VAL A 19 13.35 -4.16 13.89
CA VAL A 19 14.17 -4.81 12.88
C VAL A 19 15.18 -3.83 12.32
N ASN A 20 16.37 -4.33 11.97
CA ASN A 20 17.36 -3.53 11.25
C ASN A 20 17.08 -3.52 9.73
N SER A 21 17.87 -2.74 9.00
CA SER A 21 17.77 -2.61 7.53
C SER A 21 18.00 -3.92 6.76
N SER A 22 18.57 -4.94 7.41
CA SER A 22 18.75 -6.28 6.84
C SER A 22 17.58 -7.22 7.16
N GLY A 23 16.51 -6.74 7.81
CA GLY A 23 15.35 -7.57 8.19
C GLY A 23 15.56 -8.42 9.45
N ASN A 24 16.69 -8.27 10.14
CA ASN A 24 16.94 -9.02 11.37
C ASN A 24 16.29 -8.33 12.57
N VAL A 25 15.60 -9.11 13.40
CA VAL A 25 15.04 -8.63 14.66
C VAL A 25 16.18 -8.29 15.62
N ILE A 26 16.19 -7.06 16.13
CA ILE A 26 17.18 -6.57 17.10
C ILE A 26 16.58 -6.33 18.48
N GLN A 27 15.25 -6.18 18.58
CA GLN A 27 14.52 -6.08 19.85
C GLN A 27 13.11 -6.69 19.71
N GLY A 28 12.59 -7.25 20.81
CA GLY A 28 11.27 -7.89 20.88
C GLY A 28 11.32 -9.40 20.66
N GLU A 29 10.18 -10.07 20.82
CA GLU A 29 10.03 -11.51 20.62
C GLU A 29 9.24 -11.81 19.33
N GLY A 30 9.67 -12.82 18.58
CA GLY A 30 9.02 -13.26 17.35
C GLY A 30 9.93 -13.24 16.13
N ARG A 31 9.32 -13.29 14.94
CA ARG A 31 10.02 -13.28 13.66
C ARG A 31 9.49 -12.17 12.78
N ALA A 32 10.40 -11.52 12.05
CA ALA A 32 10.05 -10.65 10.95
C ALA A 32 9.12 -11.41 9.99
N SER A 33 7.99 -10.81 9.64
CA SER A 33 7.07 -11.37 8.65
C SER A 33 7.63 -11.16 7.26
N ALA A 34 7.11 -11.89 6.28
CA ALA A 34 7.49 -11.69 4.88
C ALA A 34 7.10 -10.27 4.37
N GLU A 35 6.14 -9.61 5.01
CA GLU A 35 5.80 -8.19 4.74
C GLU A 35 6.89 -7.24 5.21
N THR A 36 7.79 -7.68 6.11
CA THR A 36 8.91 -6.88 6.58
C THR A 36 9.82 -6.47 5.43
N ASP A 37 10.11 -7.40 4.51
CA ASP A 37 10.93 -7.14 3.33
C ASP A 37 10.30 -6.05 2.44
N MET A 38 8.98 -6.11 2.27
CA MET A 38 8.22 -5.13 1.49
C MET A 38 8.29 -3.73 2.13
N HIS A 39 8.06 -3.65 3.44
CA HIS A 39 8.17 -2.39 4.19
C HIS A 39 9.58 -1.81 4.11
N LEU A 40 10.62 -2.63 4.34
CA LEU A 40 12.01 -2.22 4.27
C LEU A 40 12.37 -1.72 2.87
N LYS A 41 11.87 -2.40 1.82
CA LYS A 41 12.13 -2.00 0.45
C LYS A 41 11.46 -0.68 0.08
N ILE A 42 10.22 -0.45 0.53
CA ILE A 42 9.56 0.84 0.37
C ILE A 42 10.35 1.94 1.10
N ILE A 43 10.76 1.70 2.35
CA ILE A 43 11.54 2.66 3.14
C ILE A 43 12.86 3.01 2.44
N GLU A 44 13.59 1.99 1.96
CA GLU A 44 14.88 2.15 1.28
C GLU A 44 14.76 3.03 0.04
N GLN A 45 13.74 2.81 -0.80
CA GLN A 45 13.59 3.53 -2.07
C GLN A 45 12.99 4.92 -1.90
N THR A 46 12.08 5.10 -0.95
CA THR A 46 11.29 6.33 -0.83
C THR A 46 11.74 7.27 0.29
N ASN A 47 12.68 6.83 1.14
CA ASN A 47 13.04 7.49 2.40
C ASN A 47 11.83 7.71 3.34
N ALA A 48 10.79 6.89 3.21
CA ALA A 48 9.63 6.95 4.09
C ALA A 48 10.01 6.69 5.55
N LYS A 49 9.32 7.37 6.47
CA LYS A 49 9.46 7.14 7.91
C LYS A 49 8.36 6.24 8.47
N ALA A 50 7.29 6.01 7.70
CA ALA A 50 6.22 5.10 8.06
C ALA A 50 5.65 4.45 6.79
N VAL A 51 5.34 3.17 6.89
CA VAL A 51 4.64 2.38 5.87
C VAL A 51 3.49 1.66 6.55
N LEU A 52 2.31 1.70 5.96
CA LEU A 52 1.10 1.05 6.41
C LEU A 52 0.61 0.09 5.32
N HIS A 53 0.04 -1.02 5.77
CA HIS A 53 -0.52 -2.04 4.89
C HIS A 53 -1.96 -2.35 5.30
N THR A 54 -2.89 -2.30 4.35
CA THR A 54 -4.31 -2.59 4.55
C THR A 54 -4.80 -3.66 3.59
N HIS A 55 -5.75 -4.47 4.05
CA HIS A 55 -6.41 -5.53 3.27
C HIS A 55 -7.90 -5.20 3.07
N SER A 56 -8.23 -4.00 2.60
CA SER A 56 -9.63 -3.67 2.34
C SER A 56 -10.19 -4.57 1.23
N ILE A 57 -11.49 -4.84 1.30
CA ILE A 57 -12.19 -5.63 0.27
C ILE A 57 -11.99 -4.98 -1.09
N THR A 58 -12.10 -3.64 -1.14
CA THR A 58 -12.03 -2.88 -2.37
C THR A 58 -10.64 -2.86 -2.98
N ALA A 59 -9.58 -2.65 -2.17
CA ALA A 59 -8.20 -2.77 -2.64
C ALA A 59 -7.88 -4.18 -3.15
N THR A 60 -8.33 -5.21 -2.43
CA THR A 60 -8.17 -6.62 -2.81
C THR A 60 -8.82 -6.91 -4.15
N TRP A 61 -10.08 -6.47 -4.33
CA TRP A 61 -10.84 -6.74 -5.54
C TRP A 61 -10.28 -5.98 -6.74
N LEU A 62 -10.10 -4.65 -6.63
CA LEU A 62 -9.62 -3.81 -7.73
C LEU A 62 -8.23 -4.21 -8.19
N SER A 63 -7.31 -4.48 -7.25
CA SER A 63 -5.95 -4.91 -7.59
C SER A 63 -5.94 -6.24 -8.33
N ASN A 64 -6.80 -7.20 -7.96
CA ASN A 64 -6.93 -8.46 -8.70
C ASN A 64 -7.62 -8.27 -10.05
N HIS A 65 -8.61 -7.39 -10.15
CA HIS A 65 -9.31 -7.10 -11.40
C HIS A 65 -8.37 -6.49 -12.45
N TYR A 66 -7.55 -5.51 -12.05
CA TYR A 66 -6.62 -4.80 -12.93
C TYR A 66 -5.21 -5.39 -13.00
N LYS A 67 -4.99 -6.61 -12.47
CA LYS A 67 -3.66 -7.24 -12.37
C LYS A 67 -2.93 -7.38 -13.70
N ASN A 68 -3.65 -7.63 -14.80
CA ASN A 68 -3.06 -7.78 -16.13
C ASN A 68 -2.65 -6.43 -16.74
N THR A 69 -3.31 -5.35 -16.32
CA THR A 69 -2.93 -3.98 -16.69
C THR A 69 -1.73 -3.50 -15.89
N GLY A 70 -1.54 -4.03 -14.67
CA GLY A 70 -0.43 -3.68 -13.78
C GLY A 70 -0.54 -2.29 -13.15
N LYS A 71 -1.68 -1.61 -13.33
CA LYS A 71 -1.94 -0.27 -12.78
C LYS A 71 -3.44 0.03 -12.73
N LEU A 72 -3.83 0.89 -11.80
CA LEU A 72 -5.16 1.50 -11.69
C LEU A 72 -5.01 3.02 -11.79
N THR A 73 -5.71 3.64 -12.74
CA THR A 73 -5.75 5.11 -12.87
C THR A 73 -7.05 5.64 -12.28
N ILE A 74 -6.94 6.64 -11.43
CA ILE A 74 -8.06 7.30 -10.76
C ILE A 74 -8.00 8.78 -11.11
N GLU A 75 -9.09 9.36 -11.60
CA GLU A 75 -9.12 10.73 -12.08
C GLU A 75 -10.40 11.47 -11.68
N GLY A 76 -10.33 12.81 -11.67
CA GLY A 76 -11.50 13.68 -11.53
C GLY A 76 -12.04 13.88 -10.11
N TRP A 77 -11.40 13.31 -9.08
CA TRP A 77 -11.87 13.39 -7.70
C TRP A 77 -11.12 14.44 -6.86
N GLU A 78 -11.85 15.31 -6.17
CA GLU A 78 -11.30 16.36 -5.28
C GLU A 78 -10.36 15.81 -4.19
N MET A 79 -10.62 14.59 -3.73
CA MET A 79 -9.80 13.91 -2.71
C MET A 79 -8.35 13.67 -3.14
N LEU A 80 -8.04 13.73 -4.44
CA LEU A 80 -6.67 13.63 -4.95
C LEU A 80 -5.74 14.72 -4.37
N LYS A 81 -6.28 15.91 -4.05
CA LYS A 81 -5.53 17.04 -3.47
C LYS A 81 -4.99 16.76 -2.08
N GLY A 82 -5.49 15.72 -1.40
CA GLY A 82 -5.00 15.35 -0.08
C GLY A 82 -3.68 14.58 -0.09
N LEU A 83 -3.22 14.11 -1.26
CA LEU A 83 -1.93 13.43 -1.43
C LEU A 83 -0.80 14.48 -1.55
N GLN A 84 0.33 14.21 -0.90
CA GLN A 84 1.46 15.15 -0.87
C GLN A 84 1.98 15.46 -2.28
N GLY A 85 2.17 16.73 -2.62
CA GLY A 85 2.75 17.12 -3.92
C GLY A 85 1.78 17.09 -5.11
N ILE A 86 0.52 16.67 -4.91
CA ILE A 86 -0.54 16.81 -5.90
C ILE A 86 -1.18 18.19 -5.73
N ASN A 87 -0.56 19.19 -6.35
CA ASN A 87 -1.14 20.52 -6.46
C ASN A 87 -2.35 20.49 -7.41
N SER A 88 -3.28 21.43 -7.22
CA SER A 88 -4.66 21.51 -7.71
C SER A 88 -4.97 21.22 -9.20
N HIS A 89 -3.97 20.94 -10.03
CA HIS A 89 -4.10 20.64 -11.47
C HIS A 89 -3.82 19.17 -11.83
N SER A 90 -3.31 18.35 -10.90
CA SER A 90 -3.16 16.91 -11.14
C SER A 90 -4.53 16.25 -11.04
N THR A 91 -5.14 16.06 -12.21
CA THR A 91 -6.48 15.48 -12.39
C THR A 91 -6.50 13.97 -12.29
N SER A 92 -5.35 13.30 -12.19
CA SER A 92 -5.28 11.85 -12.07
C SER A 92 -4.07 11.36 -11.28
N ILE A 93 -4.22 10.18 -10.69
CA ILE A 93 -3.14 9.37 -10.12
C ILE A 93 -3.15 7.99 -10.74
N THR A 94 -1.97 7.37 -10.83
CA THR A 94 -1.84 5.98 -11.26
C THR A 94 -1.23 5.18 -10.13
N LEU A 95 -2.01 4.28 -9.54
CA LEU A 95 -1.53 3.31 -8.56
C LEU A 95 -0.93 2.10 -9.28
N PRO A 96 0.36 1.80 -9.11
CA PRO A 96 0.93 0.56 -9.62
C PRO A 96 0.32 -0.65 -8.92
N ILE A 97 0.16 -1.74 -9.67
CA ILE A 97 -0.31 -3.03 -9.19
C ILE A 97 0.77 -4.07 -9.44
N LEU A 98 1.31 -4.62 -8.36
CA LEU A 98 2.19 -5.79 -8.42
C LEU A 98 1.37 -7.06 -8.51
N LEU A 99 1.82 -7.97 -9.36
CA LEU A 99 1.34 -9.34 -9.33
C LEU A 99 1.77 -9.98 -8.01
N ASN A 100 0.80 -10.55 -7.30
CA ASN A 100 1.10 -11.30 -6.10
C ASN A 100 1.96 -12.52 -6.45
N ASN A 101 3.08 -12.66 -5.75
CA ASN A 101 4.04 -13.73 -5.96
C ASN A 101 4.33 -14.39 -4.61
N GLN A 102 4.28 -15.72 -4.57
CA GLN A 102 4.66 -16.48 -3.37
C GLN A 102 6.14 -16.29 -3.00
N ASN A 103 6.97 -15.83 -3.94
CA ASN A 103 8.32 -15.39 -3.67
C ASN A 103 8.34 -13.89 -3.33
N LEU A 104 8.32 -13.59 -2.03
CA LEU A 104 8.27 -12.21 -1.54
C LEU A 104 9.56 -11.42 -1.77
N ALA A 105 10.71 -12.06 -1.93
CA ALA A 105 11.95 -11.37 -2.29
C ALA A 105 11.82 -10.75 -3.69
N LYS A 106 11.27 -11.50 -4.66
CA LYS A 106 10.97 -10.99 -6.00
C LYS A 106 9.89 -9.91 -5.97
N LEU A 107 8.87 -10.07 -5.13
CA LEU A 107 7.81 -9.09 -4.98
C LEU A 107 8.35 -7.76 -4.47
N SER A 108 9.18 -7.79 -3.42
CA SER A 108 9.81 -6.60 -2.84
C SER A 108 10.73 -5.93 -3.86
N GLN A 109 11.55 -6.69 -4.59
CA GLN A 109 12.40 -6.14 -5.64
C GLN A 109 11.58 -5.39 -6.72
N ALA A 110 10.52 -6.02 -7.23
CA ALA A 110 9.63 -5.39 -8.20
C ALA A 110 8.91 -4.15 -7.64
N ALA A 111 8.58 -4.16 -6.35
CA ALA A 111 8.04 -2.97 -5.67
C ALA A 111 9.03 -1.81 -5.71
N GLY A 112 10.31 -2.07 -5.48
CA GLY A 112 11.34 -1.04 -5.47
C GLY A 112 11.44 -0.25 -6.78
N GLU A 113 11.15 -0.89 -7.91
CA GLU A 113 11.15 -0.24 -9.23
C GLU A 113 9.94 0.67 -9.44
N MET A 114 8.81 0.38 -8.77
CA MET A 114 7.53 1.06 -8.98
C MET A 114 7.25 2.17 -7.95
N VAL A 115 7.86 2.10 -6.76
CA VAL A 115 7.53 3.01 -5.64
C VAL A 115 8.03 4.43 -5.82
N ASN A 116 9.03 4.68 -6.68
CA ASN A 116 9.59 6.01 -6.89
C ASN A 116 8.61 6.97 -7.58
N ASP A 117 7.83 6.45 -8.53
CA ASP A 117 6.83 7.23 -9.28
C ASP A 117 5.40 7.01 -8.74
N ALA A 118 5.25 6.15 -7.74
CA ALA A 118 3.96 5.83 -7.16
C ALA A 118 3.43 7.01 -6.30
N PRO A 119 2.12 7.29 -6.34
CA PRO A 119 1.49 8.36 -5.57
C PRO A 119 1.31 7.97 -4.11
N TYR A 120 2.43 7.66 -3.43
CA TYR A 120 2.52 7.20 -2.05
C TYR A 120 1.70 5.94 -1.74
N GLY A 121 1.41 5.14 -2.78
CA GLY A 121 0.57 3.96 -2.70
C GLY A 121 0.91 2.94 -3.77
N LEU A 122 0.85 1.66 -3.40
CA LEU A 122 1.14 0.52 -4.25
C LEU A 122 0.17 -0.61 -3.91
N LEU A 123 -0.44 -1.23 -4.92
CA LEU A 123 -1.36 -2.34 -4.74
C LEU A 123 -0.63 -3.67 -5.01
N VAL A 124 -0.98 -4.70 -4.24
CA VAL A 124 -0.59 -6.09 -4.52
C VAL A 124 -1.86 -6.85 -4.90
N ALA A 125 -1.86 -7.45 -6.09
CA ALA A 125 -3.02 -8.07 -6.71
C ALA A 125 -3.67 -9.13 -5.81
N GLY A 126 -4.91 -8.88 -5.38
CA GLY A 126 -5.66 -9.81 -4.52
C GLY A 126 -5.15 -9.85 -3.08
N HIS A 127 -4.39 -8.86 -2.63
CA HIS A 127 -3.86 -8.79 -1.28
C HIS A 127 -4.25 -7.48 -0.59
N GLY A 128 -3.84 -6.33 -1.13
CA GLY A 128 -4.11 -5.06 -0.47
C GLY A 128 -3.23 -3.89 -0.90
N LEU A 129 -3.33 -2.81 -0.15
CA LEU A 129 -2.64 -1.54 -0.36
C LEU A 129 -1.45 -1.42 0.60
N TYR A 130 -0.31 -1.01 0.07
CA TYR A 130 0.79 -0.43 0.82
C TYR A 130 0.81 1.07 0.58
N ALA A 131 0.89 1.87 1.64
CA ALA A 131 1.03 3.32 1.54
C ALA A 131 2.07 3.82 2.55
N TRP A 132 2.73 4.93 2.24
CA TRP A 132 3.86 5.42 3.02
C TRP A 132 3.87 6.93 3.15
N GLY A 133 4.68 7.45 4.07
CA GLY A 133 4.84 8.89 4.28
C GLY A 133 6.08 9.25 5.08
N GLY A 134 6.41 10.54 5.12
CA GLY A 134 7.48 11.11 5.93
C GLY A 134 7.17 11.16 7.43
N SER A 135 5.95 10.76 7.83
CA SER A 135 5.54 10.52 9.21
C SER A 135 4.40 9.50 9.28
N LEU A 136 4.14 8.94 10.46
CA LEU A 136 2.99 8.03 10.66
C LEU A 136 1.65 8.72 10.32
N ASN A 137 1.48 9.98 10.70
CA ASN A 137 0.25 10.74 10.39
C ASN A 137 0.07 10.94 8.88
N GLU A 138 1.16 11.15 8.16
CA GLU A 138 1.14 11.28 6.70
C GLU A 138 0.83 9.96 6.01
N ALA A 139 1.46 8.86 6.43
CA ALA A 139 1.14 7.53 5.92
C ALA A 139 -0.34 7.18 6.17
N LYS A 140 -0.89 7.52 7.35
CA LYS A 140 -2.32 7.35 7.66
C LYS A 140 -3.20 8.15 6.71
N ARG A 141 -2.88 9.42 6.48
CA ARG A 141 -3.61 10.27 5.53
C ARG A 141 -3.61 9.68 4.12
N HIS A 142 -2.47 9.18 3.65
CA HIS A 142 -2.37 8.53 2.34
C HIS A 142 -3.22 7.26 2.28
N VAL A 143 -3.22 6.41 3.30
CA VAL A 143 -4.14 5.25 3.39
C VAL A 143 -5.60 5.71 3.29
N GLU A 144 -6.02 6.67 4.10
CA GLU A 144 -7.41 7.15 4.14
C GLU A 144 -7.88 7.66 2.76
N ILE A 145 -7.05 8.47 2.10
CA ILE A 145 -7.39 9.03 0.78
C ILE A 145 -7.43 7.93 -0.28
N LEU A 146 -6.41 7.07 -0.33
CA LEU A 146 -6.33 6.02 -1.34
C LEU A 146 -7.46 5.01 -1.18
N GLU A 147 -7.77 4.58 0.04
CA GLU A 147 -8.90 3.69 0.31
C GLU A 147 -10.24 4.32 -0.07
N PHE A 148 -10.41 5.62 0.22
CA PHE A 148 -11.60 6.35 -0.20
C PHE A 148 -11.74 6.40 -1.73
N LEU A 149 -10.65 6.67 -2.44
CA LEU A 149 -10.63 6.72 -3.91
C LEU A 149 -10.88 5.34 -4.53
N LEU A 150 -10.31 4.27 -3.95
CA LEU A 150 -10.56 2.90 -4.37
C LEU A 150 -12.05 2.54 -4.19
N GLU A 151 -12.65 2.91 -3.06
CA GLU A 151 -14.09 2.71 -2.81
C GLU A 151 -14.96 3.46 -3.83
N LEU A 152 -14.61 4.68 -4.20
CA LEU A 152 -15.30 5.42 -5.26
C LEU A 152 -15.19 4.70 -6.61
N CYS A 153 -13.98 4.33 -7.03
CA CYS A 153 -13.78 3.64 -8.31
C CYS A 153 -14.58 2.34 -8.39
N TRP A 154 -14.62 1.58 -7.30
CA TRP A 154 -15.43 0.36 -7.23
C TRP A 154 -16.93 0.64 -7.39
N ARG A 155 -17.45 1.66 -6.69
CA ARG A 155 -18.86 2.04 -6.78
C ARG A 155 -19.25 2.55 -8.18
N GLU A 156 -18.36 3.27 -8.86
CA GLU A 156 -18.59 3.68 -10.24
C GLU A 156 -18.77 2.49 -11.17
N GLN A 157 -17.96 1.44 -11.03
CA GLN A 157 -18.11 0.21 -11.83
C GLN A 157 -19.46 -0.47 -11.63
N LEU A 158 -20.00 -0.45 -10.42
CA LEU A 158 -21.33 -1.01 -10.12
C LEU A 158 -22.45 -0.22 -10.80
N ILE A 159 -22.33 1.10 -10.89
CA ILE A 159 -23.33 1.96 -11.56
C ILE A 159 -23.27 1.80 -13.08
N VAL A 160 -22.06 1.75 -13.65
CA VAL A 160 -21.87 1.56 -15.10
C VAL A 160 -22.44 0.21 -15.54
N SER A 161 -22.21 -0.84 -14.75
CA SER A 161 -22.69 -2.20 -15.05
C SER A 161 -24.21 -2.36 -15.03
N GLN A 162 -24.96 -1.41 -14.46
CA GLN A 162 -26.43 -1.41 -14.44
C GLN A 162 -27.05 -0.70 -15.66
N LYS A 163 -26.25 0.01 -16.46
CA LYS A 163 -26.70 0.75 -17.64
C LYS A 163 -26.46 0.01 -18.96
N SER A 164 -25.88 -1.19 -18.89
CA SER A 164 -25.57 -2.09 -19.99
C SER A 164 -26.41 -3.36 -19.88
#